data_AF-A0A137R0K2-F1
#
_entry.id   AF-A0A137R0K2-F1
#
_cell.length_a   1.000
_cell.length_b   1.000
_cell.length_c   1.000
_cell.angle_alpha   90.00
_cell.angle_beta   90.00
_cell.angle_gamma   90.00
#
_symmetry.space_group_name_H-M   'P 1'
#
loop_
_entity.id
_entity.type
_entity.pdbx_description
1 polymer ?
#
loop_
_entity_poly.entity_id
_entity_poly.type
_entity_poly.pdbx_seq_one_letter_code
_entity_poly.pdbx_strand_id
1 'polypeptide(L)'
;VSMLEPSTPNPFPDHSNPPSAPVVIDGEPEFKIACIVDSKLDRQHVCRLLYKVFWLGYEDTEDESSWLPATELKHAAKLVTNFHSAYPGKPGSVEIFNSYVS
;
A
#
# COMPACT_ATOMS: atom_id res chain seq x y z
N VAL A 1 14.57 -4.82 45.76
CA VAL A 1 13.69 -5.77 45.05
C VAL A 1 12.48 -4.98 44.59
N SER A 2 12.45 -4.57 43.31
CA SER A 2 11.32 -3.82 42.75
C SER A 2 10.52 -4.78 41.90
N MET A 3 9.30 -5.07 42.34
CA MET A 3 8.36 -5.94 41.63
C MET A 3 7.74 -5.17 40.47
N LEU A 4 7.85 -5.69 39.26
CA LEU A 4 7.10 -5.24 38.10
C LEU A 4 5.65 -5.73 38.25
N GLU A 5 4.68 -4.81 38.20
CA GLU A 5 3.27 -5.17 38.20
C GLU A 5 2.93 -5.91 36.88
N PRO A 6 2.10 -6.97 36.94
CA PRO A 6 1.73 -7.73 35.75
C PRO A 6 0.80 -6.89 34.87
N SER A 7 1.21 -6.68 33.61
CA SER A 7 0.42 -6.00 32.60
C SER A 7 -0.92 -6.72 32.40
N THR A 8 -2.00 -5.96 32.39
CA THR A 8 -3.36 -6.40 32.06
C THR A 8 -3.36 -7.15 30.73
N PRO A 9 -3.99 -8.34 30.62
CA PRO A 9 -4.25 -8.95 29.33
C PRO A 9 -5.25 -8.07 28.56
N ASN A 10 -4.89 -7.66 27.34
CA ASN A 10 -5.79 -6.95 26.43
C ASN A 10 -7.08 -7.78 26.22
N PRO A 11 -8.28 -7.27 26.56
CA PRO A 11 -9.53 -8.04 26.52
C PRO A 11 -10.26 -7.98 25.16
N PHE A 12 -9.62 -7.50 24.09
CA PHE A 12 -10.25 -7.37 22.78
C PHE A 12 -10.14 -8.69 21.99
N PRO A 13 -11.24 -9.45 21.81
CA PRO A 13 -11.24 -10.68 21.04
C PRO A 13 -11.76 -10.32 19.64
N ASP A 14 -11.04 -9.50 18.90
CA ASP A 14 -11.29 -9.35 17.48
C ASP A 14 -9.94 -9.41 16.79
N HIS A 15 -9.48 -10.65 16.66
CA HIS A 15 -8.50 -10.97 15.65
C HIS A 15 -9.16 -10.66 14.32
N SER A 16 -8.93 -9.43 13.85
CA SER A 16 -9.22 -9.01 12.49
C SER A 16 -8.77 -10.14 11.58
N ASN A 17 -9.76 -10.74 10.90
CA ASN A 17 -9.60 -11.95 10.11
C ASN A 17 -8.34 -11.75 9.25
N PRO A 18 -7.34 -12.66 9.29
CA PRO A 18 -6.13 -12.44 8.52
C PRO A 18 -6.58 -12.24 7.08
N PRO A 19 -6.10 -11.18 6.45
CA PRO A 19 -6.55 -10.82 5.13
C PRO A 19 -6.38 -11.99 4.17
N SER A 20 -7.27 -12.06 3.18
CA SER A 20 -7.25 -13.11 2.17
C SER A 20 -5.83 -13.28 1.62
N ALA A 21 -5.34 -14.52 1.65
CA ALA A 21 -3.97 -14.84 1.24
C ALA A 21 -3.65 -14.21 -0.12
N PRO A 22 -2.45 -13.62 -0.29
CA PRO A 22 -2.07 -13.01 -1.55
C PRO A 22 -2.21 -14.01 -2.70
N VAL A 23 -2.70 -13.53 -3.84
CA VAL A 23 -2.79 -14.37 -5.04
C VAL A 23 -1.37 -14.48 -5.59
N VAL A 24 -0.85 -15.70 -5.65
CA VAL A 24 0.46 -15.94 -6.26
C VAL A 24 0.30 -15.88 -7.78
N ILE A 25 0.78 -14.80 -8.40
CA ILE A 25 0.86 -14.63 -9.85
C ILE A 25 2.34 -14.64 -10.20
N ASP A 26 2.75 -15.54 -11.09
CA ASP A 26 4.16 -15.72 -11.49
C ASP A 26 5.14 -16.13 -10.37
N GLY A 27 4.64 -16.59 -9.22
CA GLY A 27 5.45 -17.00 -8.07
C GLY A 27 5.63 -15.91 -7.00
N GLU A 28 5.17 -14.69 -7.24
CA GLU A 28 5.20 -13.59 -6.28
C GLU A 28 3.79 -13.34 -5.69
N PRO A 29 3.68 -13.01 -4.38
CA PRO A 29 2.40 -12.71 -3.74
C PRO A 29 1.88 -11.34 -4.20
N GLU A 30 0.86 -11.33 -5.08
CA GLU A 30 0.16 -10.12 -5.49
C GLU A 30 -1.10 -9.90 -4.64
N PHE A 31 -1.19 -8.71 -4.04
CA PHE A 31 -2.35 -8.27 -3.27
C PHE A 31 -3.27 -7.41 -4.15
N LYS A 32 -4.59 -7.59 -3.99
CA LYS A 32 -5.56 -6.87 -4.80
C LYS A 32 -5.69 -5.43 -4.29
N ILE A 33 -5.22 -4.48 -5.09
CA ILE A 33 -5.36 -3.05 -4.79
C ILE A 33 -6.79 -2.62 -5.15
N ALA A 34 -7.48 -1.98 -4.21
CA ALA A 34 -8.79 -1.39 -4.44
C ALA A 34 -8.66 -0.10 -5.28
N CYS A 35 -7.83 0.85 -4.82
CA CYS A 35 -7.57 2.11 -5.52
C CYS A 35 -6.28 2.78 -5.06
N ILE A 36 -5.81 3.76 -5.84
CA ILE A 36 -4.73 4.67 -5.45
C ILE A 36 -5.37 5.96 -4.97
N VAL A 37 -5.02 6.38 -3.76
CA VAL A 37 -5.61 7.55 -3.11
C VAL A 37 -4.67 8.74 -3.06
N ASP A 38 -3.36 8.51 -3.09
CA ASP A 38 -2.37 9.58 -3.08
C ASP A 38 -1.05 9.18 -3.75
N SER A 39 -0.23 10.17 -4.09
CA SER A 39 1.13 10.00 -4.57
C SER A 39 2.04 11.06 -3.97
N LYS A 40 3.29 10.70 -3.72
CA LYS A 40 4.31 11.64 -3.23
C LYS A 40 5.68 11.33 -3.81
N LEU A 41 6.54 12.35 -3.81
CA LEU A 41 7.95 12.21 -4.10
C LEU A 41 8.76 12.30 -2.81
N ASP A 42 9.40 11.20 -2.43
CA ASP A 42 10.22 11.11 -1.24
C ASP A 42 11.68 10.85 -1.61
N ARG A 43 12.58 11.76 -1.23
CA ARG A 43 14.00 11.67 -1.60
C ARG A 43 14.80 10.70 -0.73
N GLN A 44 14.23 10.23 0.39
CA GLN A 44 14.90 9.32 1.30
C GLN A 44 14.86 7.87 0.81
N HIS A 45 13.94 7.56 -0.12
CA HIS A 45 13.81 6.23 -0.72
C HIS A 45 14.57 6.12 -2.05
N VAL A 46 15.03 4.90 -2.38
CA VAL A 46 15.69 4.58 -3.65
C VAL A 46 14.74 4.87 -4.82
N CYS A 47 13.51 4.34 -4.74
CA CYS A 47 12.43 4.78 -5.60
C CYS A 47 11.78 6.01 -4.97
N ARG A 48 11.95 7.17 -5.61
CA ARG A 48 11.45 8.43 -5.06
C ARG A 48 9.94 8.56 -5.19
N LEU A 49 9.33 7.86 -6.13
CA LEU A 49 7.90 7.94 -6.39
C LEU A 49 7.17 6.86 -5.60
N LEU A 50 6.38 7.31 -4.62
CA LEU A 50 5.56 6.46 -3.78
C LEU A 50 4.08 6.74 -4.05
N TYR A 51 3.28 5.69 -4.03
CA TYR A 51 1.84 5.73 -4.16
C TYR A 51 1.19 5.15 -2.92
N LYS A 52 0.16 5.83 -2.42
CA LYS A 52 -0.67 5.31 -1.35
C LYS A 52 -1.76 4.45 -1.99
N VAL A 53 -1.66 3.15 -1.79
CA VAL A 53 -2.66 2.18 -2.22
C VAL A 53 -3.61 1.87 -1.09
N PHE A 54 -4.87 1.63 -1.45
CA PHE A 54 -5.87 1.05 -0.57
C PHE A 54 -6.01 -0.42 -0.91
N TRP A 55 -5.93 -1.30 0.09
CA TRP A 55 -5.97 -2.74 -0.11
C TRP A 55 -7.42 -3.24 -0.11
N LEU A 56 -7.78 -4.06 -1.09
CA LEU A 56 -9.12 -4.63 -1.16
C LEU A 56 -9.28 -5.73 -0.12
N GLY A 57 -10.30 -5.62 0.74
CA GLY A 57 -10.55 -6.59 1.82
C GLY A 57 -9.86 -6.27 3.15
N TYR A 58 -9.19 -5.11 3.24
CA TYR A 58 -8.52 -4.62 4.45
C TYR A 58 -9.12 -3.30 4.95
N GLU A 59 -10.28 -2.91 4.42
CA GLU A 59 -10.86 -1.57 4.58
C GLU A 59 -11.22 -1.22 6.04
N ASP A 60 -11.27 -2.21 6.95
CA ASP A 60 -11.56 -2.07 8.38
C ASP A 60 -10.35 -2.44 9.27
N THR A 61 -9.15 -2.47 8.68
CA THR A 61 -7.92 -2.86 9.38
C THR A 61 -6.95 -1.69 9.46
N GLU A 62 -6.06 -1.69 10.46
CA GLU A 62 -5.00 -0.68 10.57
C GLU A 62 -4.07 -0.68 9.32
N ASP A 63 -4.05 -1.79 8.58
CA ASP A 63 -3.33 -1.99 7.33
C ASP A 63 -4.19 -1.71 6.08
N GLU A 64 -5.27 -0.95 6.17
CA GLU A 64 -6.17 -0.62 5.04
C GLU A 64 -5.44 0.02 3.85
N SER A 65 -4.34 0.73 4.12
CA SER A 65 -3.58 1.45 3.12
C SER A 65 -2.09 1.43 3.38
N SER A 66 -1.30 1.38 2.30
CA SER A 66 0.16 1.37 2.40
C SER A 66 0.81 2.23 1.32
N TRP A 67 2.02 2.71 1.60
CA TRP A 67 2.84 3.43 0.64
C TRP A 67 3.74 2.44 -0.10
N LEU A 68 3.48 2.26 -1.39
CA LEU A 68 4.29 1.41 -2.26
C LEU A 68 5.10 2.24 -3.25
N PRO A 69 6.33 1.82 -3.58
CA PRO A 69 7.09 2.45 -4.64
C PRO A 69 6.47 2.13 -6.01
N ALA A 70 6.70 3.01 -6.99
CA ALA A 70 6.20 2.85 -8.34
C ALA A 70 6.56 1.50 -8.98
N THR A 71 7.72 0.93 -8.63
CA THR A 71 8.20 -0.37 -9.13
C THR A 71 7.27 -1.53 -8.79
N GLU A 72 6.63 -1.50 -7.62
CA GLU A 72 5.69 -2.55 -7.18
C GLU A 72 4.33 -2.43 -7.89
N LEU A 73 4.02 -1.25 -8.42
CA LEU A 73 2.77 -0.99 -9.14
C LEU A 73 2.85 -1.28 -10.63
N LYS A 74 3.90 -1.95 -11.11
CA LYS A 74 4.04 -2.32 -12.53
C LYS A 74 2.81 -3.08 -13.07
N HIS A 75 2.23 -3.97 -12.27
CA HIS A 75 1.02 -4.73 -12.61
C HIS A 75 -0.27 -3.91 -12.47
N ALA A 76 -0.20 -2.76 -11.81
CA ALA A 76 -1.31 -1.85 -11.51
C ALA A 76 -1.24 -0.52 -12.29
N ALA A 77 -0.51 -0.47 -13.41
CA ALA A 77 -0.35 0.73 -14.24
C ALA A 77 -1.69 1.38 -14.65
N LYS A 78 -2.74 0.57 -14.84
CA LYS A 78 -4.10 1.04 -15.14
C LYS A 78 -4.68 1.90 -13.99
N LEU A 79 -4.42 1.53 -12.74
CA LEU A 79 -4.86 2.29 -11.56
C LEU A 79 -4.12 3.63 -11.46
N VAL A 80 -2.81 3.63 -11.72
CA VAL A 80 -1.99 4.85 -11.75
C VAL A 80 -2.50 5.83 -12.80
N THR A 81 -2.81 5.32 -13.99
CA THR A 81 -3.35 6.14 -15.09
C THR A 81 -4.70 6.76 -14.73
N ASN A 82 -5.60 5.98 -14.11
CA ASN A 82 -6.90 6.49 -13.66
C ASN A 82 -6.74 7.56 -12.56
N PHE A 83 -5.86 7.32 -11.59
CA PHE A 83 -5.55 8.27 -10.53
C PHE A 83 -5.05 9.61 -11.07
N HIS A 84 -4.08 9.61 -12.00
CA HIS A 84 -3.58 10.85 -12.60
C HIS A 84 -4.55 11.51 -13.58
N SER A 85 -5.50 10.76 -14.14
CA SER A 85 -6.60 11.33 -14.92
C SER A 85 -7.56 12.12 -14.03
N ALA A 86 -7.84 11.62 -12.82
CA ALA A 86 -8.68 12.29 -11.83
C ALA A 86 -7.93 13.42 -11.10
N TYR A 87 -6.63 13.25 -10.86
CA TYR A 87 -5.80 14.16 -10.09
C TYR A 87 -4.51 14.57 -10.85
N PRO A 88 -4.63 15.33 -11.95
CA PRO A 88 -3.49 15.67 -12.80
C PRO A 88 -2.42 16.55 -12.13
N GLY A 89 -2.75 17.19 -11.00
CA GLY A 89 -1.81 18.00 -10.21
C GLY A 89 -0.98 17.20 -9.20
N LYS A 90 -1.23 15.89 -9.05
CA LYS A 90 -0.50 15.04 -8.11
C LYS A 90 0.89 14.69 -8.66
N PRO A 91 1.91 14.54 -7.78
CA PRO A 91 3.27 14.28 -8.23
C PRO A 91 3.40 12.88 -8.84
N GLY A 92 4.35 12.72 -9.77
CA GLY A 92 4.60 11.44 -10.42
C GLY A 92 3.59 11.09 -11.50
N SER A 93 3.44 11.98 -12.50
CA SER A 93 2.64 11.75 -13.72
C SER A 93 2.89 10.36 -14.33
N VAL A 94 1.96 9.88 -15.15
CA VAL A 94 2.04 8.57 -15.81
C VAL A 94 3.37 8.37 -16.55
N GLU A 95 3.94 9.42 -17.14
CA GLU A 95 5.27 9.33 -17.78
C GLU A 95 6.40 9.07 -16.79
N ILE A 96 6.36 9.75 -15.63
CA ILE A 96 7.34 9.54 -14.57
C ILE A 96 7.19 8.12 -14.02
N PHE A 97 5.95 7.67 -13.79
CA PHE A 97 5.67 6.29 -13.39
C PHE A 97 6.28 5.29 -14.38
N ASN A 98 6.01 5.45 -15.67
CA ASN A 98 6.54 4.56 -16.71
C ASN A 98 8.08 4.53 -16.70
N SER A 99 8.75 5.65 -16.40
CA SER A 99 10.21 5.65 -16.29
C SER A 99 10.77 4.77 -15.15
N TYR A 100 9.96 4.45 -14.13
CA TYR A 100 10.35 3.56 -13.02
C TYR A 100 10.03 2.08 -13.28
N VAL A 101 9.10 1.77 -14.19
CA VAL A 101 8.63 0.40 -14.45
C VAL A 101 8.99 -0.12 -15.85
N SER A 102 9.69 0.68 -16.65
CA SER A 102 10.14 0.35 -18.01
C SER A 102 11.45 -0.45 -18.03
#